data_AF-A0A497R5M6-F1
#
_entry.id   AF-A0A497R5M6-F1
#
_cell.length_a   1.000
_cell.length_b   1.000
_cell.length_c   1.000
_cell.angle_alpha   90.00
_cell.angle_beta   90.00
_cell.angle_gamma   90.00
#
_symmetry.space_group_name_H-M   'P 1'
#
loop_
_entity.id
_entity.type
_entity.pdbx_description
1 polymer ?
#
loop_
_entity_poly.entity_id
_entity_poly.type
_entity_poly.pdbx_seq_one_letter_code
_entity_poly.pdbx_strand_id
1 'polypeptide(L)'
;VSGRGFLNFVGKIKDARNLSAENFIHFFDTVCRNAGVKLYREVNGSNNHHMMESAFKAFALAFKEAIEVVGEEVRSTKGILD
;
A
#
# COMPACT_ATOMS: atom_id res chain seq x y z
N VAL A 1 -9.97 1.84 -2.62
CA VAL A 1 -10.36 2.22 -1.24
C VAL A 1 -11.59 1.40 -0.86
N SER A 2 -11.61 0.77 0.31
CA SER A 2 -12.56 -0.33 0.59
C SER A 2 -13.27 -0.24 1.94
N GLY A 3 -12.92 0.74 2.76
CA GLY A 3 -13.36 0.86 4.16
C GLY A 3 -12.81 -0.21 5.11
N ARG A 4 -11.89 -1.04 4.62
CA ARG A 4 -11.38 -2.22 5.33
C ARG A 4 -9.90 -2.36 5.05
N GLY A 5 -9.11 -2.09 6.08
CA GLY A 5 -7.66 -2.15 6.00
C GLY A 5 -7.13 -3.57 5.87
N PHE A 6 -6.25 -3.80 4.91
CA PHE A 6 -5.57 -5.08 4.71
C PHE A 6 -4.31 -4.90 3.89
N LEU A 7 -3.23 -5.56 4.30
CA LEU A 7 -2.00 -5.66 3.52
C LEU A 7 -1.75 -7.12 3.12
N ASN A 8 -1.55 -7.36 1.83
CA ASN A 8 -0.89 -8.55 1.33
C ASN A 8 0.44 -8.15 0.71
N PHE A 9 1.54 -8.45 1.40
CA PHE A 9 2.90 -8.17 0.93
C PHE A 9 3.60 -9.48 0.51
N VAL A 10 4.09 -9.53 -0.72
CA VAL A 10 4.82 -10.67 -1.29
C VAL A 10 6.20 -10.21 -1.72
N GLY A 11 7.23 -10.81 -1.16
CA GLY A 11 8.61 -10.49 -1.49
C GLY A 11 9.54 -10.72 -0.32
N LYS A 12 10.80 -11.05 -0.61
CA LYS A 12 11.85 -11.17 0.40
C LYS A 12 12.62 -9.86 0.45
N ILE A 13 12.40 -9.07 1.49
CA ILE A 13 13.12 -7.81 1.73
C ILE A 13 14.02 -7.98 2.95
N LYS A 14 15.17 -7.32 2.92
CA LYS A 14 16.08 -7.16 4.06
C LYS A 14 16.26 -5.67 4.35
N ASP A 15 16.88 -5.38 5.48
CA ASP A 15 17.22 -4.02 5.88
C ASP A 15 18.01 -3.29 4.80
N ALA A 16 17.73 -1.99 4.65
CA ALA A 16 18.41 -1.14 3.71
C ALA A 16 18.64 0.24 4.33
N ARG A 17 19.90 0.67 4.36
CA ARG A 17 20.31 1.95 4.98
C ARG A 17 19.81 2.02 6.44
N ASN A 18 19.00 3.02 6.75
CA ASN A 18 18.48 3.28 8.09
C ASN A 18 17.02 2.78 8.28
N LEU A 19 16.53 1.91 7.39
CA LEU A 19 15.18 1.37 7.45
C LEU A 19 15.23 -0.16 7.53
N SER A 20 14.68 -0.71 8.62
CA SER A 20 14.53 -2.16 8.77
C SER A 20 13.42 -2.70 7.86
N ALA A 21 13.58 -3.94 7.41
CA ALA A 21 12.56 -4.68 6.68
C ALA A 21 11.22 -4.73 7.43
N GLU A 22 11.29 -4.90 8.75
CA GLU A 22 10.13 -4.87 9.64
C GLU A 22 9.40 -3.52 9.55
N ASN A 23 10.08 -2.41 9.82
CA ASN A 23 9.46 -1.08 9.79
C ASN A 23 8.92 -0.73 8.40
N PHE A 24 9.59 -1.18 7.34
CA PHE A 24 9.11 -1.02 5.98
C PHE A 24 7.77 -1.72 5.74
N ILE A 25 7.62 -2.99 6.16
CA ILE A 25 6.34 -3.72 6.03
C ILE A 25 5.28 -3.12 6.97
N HIS A 26 5.67 -2.80 8.20
CA HIS A 26 4.80 -2.18 9.21
C HIS A 26 4.24 -0.82 8.77
N PHE A 27 5.00 -0.02 8.01
CA PHE A 27 4.51 1.20 7.42
C PHE A 27 3.28 0.94 6.54
N PHE A 28 3.38 -0.01 5.60
CA PHE A 28 2.27 -0.30 4.69
C PHE A 28 1.07 -0.89 5.44
N ASP A 29 1.29 -1.77 6.40
CA ASP A 29 0.21 -2.36 7.20
C ASP A 29 -0.53 -1.27 7.98
N THR A 30 0.21 -0.35 8.60
CA THR A 30 -0.33 0.77 9.36
C THR A 30 -1.13 1.72 8.47
N VAL A 31 -0.60 2.07 7.29
CA VAL A 31 -1.32 2.89 6.30
C VAL A 31 -2.61 2.20 5.87
N CYS A 32 -2.57 0.90 5.58
CA CYS A 32 -3.75 0.15 5.16
C CYS A 32 -4.85 0.14 6.22
N ARG A 33 -4.48 -0.15 7.48
CA ARG A 33 -5.41 -0.18 8.61
C ARG A 33 -6.07 1.16 8.88
N ASN A 34 -5.29 2.24 8.91
CA ASN A 34 -5.81 3.56 9.27
C ASN A 34 -6.54 4.26 8.12
N ALA A 35 -6.18 3.99 6.86
CA ALA A 35 -6.84 4.57 5.69
C ALA A 35 -8.00 3.71 5.16
N GLY A 36 -8.30 2.56 5.76
CA GLY A 36 -9.35 1.66 5.29
C GLY A 36 -9.10 1.11 3.88
N VAL A 37 -7.84 0.91 3.50
CA VAL A 37 -7.47 0.44 2.15
C VAL A 37 -6.94 -0.98 2.17
N LYS A 38 -7.34 -1.76 1.16
CA LYS A 38 -6.67 -3.02 0.83
C LYS A 38 -5.54 -2.76 -0.15
N LEU A 39 -4.33 -3.17 0.22
CA LEU A 39 -3.14 -3.09 -0.63
C LEU A 39 -2.59 -4.48 -0.91
N TYR A 40 -2.40 -4.76 -2.19
CA TYR A 40 -1.61 -5.90 -2.67
C TYR A 40 -0.29 -5.35 -3.19
N ARG A 41 0.82 -5.84 -2.65
CA ARG A 41 2.16 -5.40 -3.02
C ARG A 41 3.06 -6.59 -3.23
N GLU A 42 3.57 -6.73 -4.45
CA GLU A 42 4.63 -7.67 -4.77
C GLU A 42 5.91 -6.90 -5.11
N VAL A 43 7.05 -7.39 -4.61
CA VAL A 43 8.36 -6.77 -4.85
C VAL A 43 9.41 -7.85 -5.09
N ASN A 44 10.09 -7.77 -6.24
CA ASN A 44 11.17 -8.67 -6.63
C ASN A 44 12.40 -7.86 -7.07
N GLY A 45 13.59 -8.36 -6.79
CA GLY A 45 14.85 -7.69 -7.13
C GLY A 45 16.04 -8.21 -6.33
N SER A 46 17.22 -7.63 -6.58
CA SER A 46 18.49 -8.00 -5.91
C SER A 46 19.02 -6.94 -4.95
N ASN A 47 18.49 -5.71 -5.00
CA ASN A 47 18.93 -4.59 -4.16
C ASN A 47 17.77 -4.09 -3.29
N ASN A 48 17.87 -4.27 -1.97
CA ASN A 48 16.79 -3.95 -1.03
C ASN A 48 16.42 -2.46 -1.02
N HIS A 49 17.38 -1.55 -1.20
CA HIS A 49 17.09 -0.12 -1.25
C HIS A 49 16.21 0.22 -2.46
N HIS A 50 16.57 -0.27 -3.65
CA HIS A 50 15.78 -0.05 -4.85
C HIS A 50 14.42 -0.77 -4.80
N MET A 51 14.36 -1.94 -4.17
CA MET A 51 13.10 -2.67 -3.96
C MET A 51 12.14 -1.87 -3.07
N MET A 52 12.63 -1.36 -1.93
CA MET A 52 11.83 -0.50 -1.04
C MET A 52 11.37 0.77 -1.76
N GLU A 53 12.27 1.46 -2.44
CA GLU A 53 11.95 2.68 -3.19
C GLU A 53 10.91 2.42 -4.30
N SER A 54 11.06 1.32 -5.04
CA SER A 54 10.12 0.95 -6.11
C SER A 54 8.73 0.63 -5.53
N ALA A 55 8.66 -0.02 -4.38
CA ALA A 55 7.40 -0.30 -3.70
C ALA A 55 6.68 0.99 -3.26
N PHE A 56 7.41 1.96 -2.70
CA PHE A 56 6.85 3.27 -2.35
C PHE A 56 6.36 4.02 -3.58
N LYS A 57 7.13 4.06 -4.67
CA LYS A 57 6.73 4.71 -5.92
C LYS A 57 5.48 4.07 -6.53
N ALA A 58 5.46 2.74 -6.61
CA ALA A 58 4.31 2.00 -7.13
C ALA A 58 3.07 2.17 -6.24
N PHE A 59 3.25 2.29 -4.92
CA PHE A 59 2.16 2.64 -4.00
C PHE A 59 1.66 4.06 -4.26
N ALA A 60 2.54 5.06 -4.38
CA ALA A 60 2.13 6.45 -4.60
C ALA A 60 1.31 6.63 -5.89
N LEU A 61 1.72 5.97 -6.98
CA LEU A 61 0.98 6.00 -8.25
C LEU A 61 -0.42 5.38 -8.11
N ALA A 62 -0.50 4.15 -7.61
CA ALA A 62 -1.77 3.45 -7.44
C ALA A 62 -2.69 4.15 -6.42
N PHE A 63 -2.11 4.72 -5.35
CA PHE A 63 -2.87 5.42 -4.33
C PHE A 63 -3.43 6.75 -4.86
N LYS A 64 -2.65 7.50 -5.65
CA LYS A 64 -3.11 8.72 -6.31
C LYS A 64 -4.35 8.47 -7.17
N GLU A 65 -4.33 7.42 -7.98
CA GLU A 65 -5.49 7.02 -8.80
C GLU A 65 -6.67 6.57 -7.92
N ALA A 66 -6.40 5.83 -6.84
CA ALA A 66 -7.44 5.30 -5.97
C ALA A 66 -8.18 6.37 -5.15
N ILE A 67 -7.54 7.52 -4.86
CA ILE A 67 -8.12 8.63 -4.10
C ILE A 67 -8.68 9.74 -4.99
N GLU A 68 -8.59 9.60 -6.31
CA GLU A 68 -9.14 10.59 -7.24
C GLU A 68 -10.66 10.71 -7.05
N VAL A 69 -11.13 11.94 -6.84
CA VAL A 69 -12.55 12.24 -6.72
C VAL A 69 -13.15 12.20 -8.12
N VAL A 70 -14.10 11.29 -8.32
CA VAL A 70 -14.78 11.12 -9.60
C VAL A 70 -16.27 11.00 -9.33
N GLY A 71 -16.99 12.07 -9.65
CA GLY A 71 -18.40 12.20 -9.31
C GLY A 71 -18.65 12.37 -7.82
N GLU A 72 -19.93 12.34 -7.45
CA GLU A 72 -20.38 12.54 -6.06
C GLU A 72 -20.88 11.23 -5.42
N GLU A 73 -20.95 10.14 -6.20
CA GLU A 73 -21.52 8.87 -5.75
C GLU A 73 -20.52 8.01 -4.97
N VAL A 74 -21.05 7.25 -4.00
CA VAL A 74 -20.28 6.22 -3.30
C VAL A 74 -20.03 5.05 -4.26
N ARG A 75 -18.76 4.75 -4.54
CA ARG A 75 -18.30 3.65 -5.40
C ARG A 75 -18.42 2.27 -4.73
N SER A 76 -19.62 1.89 -4.32
CA SER A 76 -19.93 0.63 -3.65
C SER A 76 -21.36 0.19 -3.98
N THR A 77 -21.55 -1.06 -4.41
CA THR A 77 -22.91 -1.63 -4.62
C THR A 77 -23.73 -1.74 -3.34
N LYS A 78 -23.07 -1.68 -2.17
CA LYS A 78 -23.73 -1.60 -0.86
C LYS A 78 -24.21 -0.19 -0.51
N GLY A 79 -23.85 0.82 -1.30
CA GLY A 79 -24.14 2.24 -1.02
C GLY A 79 -23.28 2.85 0.10
N ILE A 80 -22.39 2.07 0.73
CA ILE A 80 -21.54 2.51 1.84
C ILE A 80 -20.11 1.93 1.72
N LEU A 81 -19.15 2.68 2.26
CA LEU A 81 -17.79 2.24 2.59
C LEU A 81 -17.59 2.53 4.08
N ASP A 82 -17.23 1.50 4.84
CA ASP A 82 -17.06 1.56 6.31
C ASP A 82 -15.77 2.27 6.75
#